data_AF-A0A9P6WLN0-F1
#
_entry.id   AF-A0A9P6WLN0-F1
#
_cell.length_a   1.000
_cell.length_b   1.000
_cell.length_c   1.000
_cell.angle_alpha   90.00
_cell.angle_beta   90.00
_cell.angle_gamma   90.00
#
_symmetry.space_group_name_H-M   'P 1'
#
loop_
_entity.id
_entity.type
_entity.pdbx_description
1 polymer ?
#
loop_
_entity_poly.entity_id
_entity_poly.type
_entity_poly.pdbx_seq_one_letter_code
_entity_poly.pdbx_strand_id
1 'polypeptide(L)'
;MSDSNVAVSKDYVDDSITFDNFNLDPRLIQAINKLGFEHPTLIQSQSIKLSLQEKKDIIAKASTGSGKTAAYCIPIIQSILVGKESSNSKNDNNNKIETVILVPTKELAKQVSTFLKDLTIYCGKFIKIVNVNDIINDKLLTTVLNENPEIIVSTPSKLLSILELNSNISLMELKYLVIDEVDLILSYGYDEDLEKLSNYLNLKQHMQVFMMSATLNEDINKFKFKFCNKPAILKLQDLDNQNKRLLQYYIKTNEYDKFLLIYVILKLNLIKGKILIFVNNLDRGYKLKLFLQNFGIRSCILNSELPINSRLHILEEFNKNVYNLLIATDESNEYDEEEEEEEEEKIGELEGEEKIEEEENDETKKQQKQNNNNNSKNKKKFEDAKEYSVSRGVDFKNVACVINFDLPTSSKAYIHRVGRTARGGKNGMSLSFVTIKNEWGKHKQSSLPSARKDEKILNKIERTQKKLGFQLEPYQFDKKQLDNFRYRMDDSFRSITQTAIREARLKEIKMELMTSEKLKRHFEENPQDLETLRHDKALSKIRSDVNLKRIPDYLLPPGARQDAKKLGFIPFAKNKKRQQGKKRGNGGKKKVDVLKKHRK
;
A
#
# COMPACT_ATOMS: atom_id res chain seq x y z
N MET A 1 -5.67 22.90 -19.10
CA MET A 1 -4.72 23.48 -18.14
C MET A 1 -4.82 22.66 -16.87
N SER A 2 -3.94 21.67 -16.74
CA SER A 2 -3.90 20.71 -15.65
C SER A 2 -2.51 20.78 -15.04
N ASP A 3 -2.35 21.63 -14.02
CA ASP A 3 -1.15 21.67 -13.21
C ASP A 3 -1.14 20.43 -12.30
N SER A 4 -0.53 19.36 -12.79
CA SER A 4 -0.14 18.21 -12.00
C SER A 4 1.39 18.14 -11.88
N ASN A 5 2.02 19.28 -11.63
CA ASN A 5 3.43 19.30 -11.22
C ASN A 5 3.48 18.85 -9.76
N VAL A 6 3.79 17.57 -9.55
CA VAL A 6 4.16 17.05 -8.24
C VAL A 6 5.52 17.67 -7.92
N ALA A 7 5.51 18.84 -7.27
CA ALA A 7 6.72 19.48 -6.81
C ALA A 7 7.44 18.55 -5.82
N VAL A 8 8.71 18.28 -6.08
CA VAL A 8 9.58 17.55 -5.16
C VAL A 8 9.76 18.40 -3.89
N SER A 9 9.77 17.78 -2.70
CA SER A 9 9.99 18.54 -1.46
C SER A 9 11.33 19.27 -1.54
N LYS A 10 11.36 20.54 -1.11
CA LYS A 10 12.61 21.34 -1.07
C LYS A 10 13.72 20.65 -0.28
N ASP A 11 13.36 19.82 0.70
CA ASP A 11 14.31 19.09 1.54
C ASP A 11 15.15 18.03 0.79
N TYR A 12 14.75 17.66 -0.43
CA TYR A 12 15.51 16.73 -1.27
C TYR A 12 16.37 17.41 -2.31
N VAL A 13 16.26 18.73 -2.47
CA VAL A 13 16.96 19.48 -3.51
C VAL A 13 18.42 19.69 -3.10
N ASP A 14 19.34 19.43 -4.03
CA ASP A 14 20.75 19.71 -3.88
C ASP A 14 21.05 21.10 -4.44
N ASP A 15 20.84 22.13 -3.61
CA ASP A 15 21.06 23.53 -3.99
C ASP A 15 22.53 23.84 -4.37
N SER A 16 23.46 22.92 -4.09
CA SER A 16 24.88 23.11 -4.37
C SER A 16 25.26 22.81 -5.84
N ILE A 17 24.36 22.19 -6.61
CA ILE A 17 24.62 21.72 -7.98
C ILE A 17 23.46 22.11 -8.90
N THR A 18 23.75 22.31 -10.19
CA THR A 18 22.75 22.48 -11.25
C THR A 18 22.86 21.35 -12.27
N PHE A 19 21.82 21.14 -13.08
CA PHE A 19 21.87 20.10 -14.12
C PHE A 19 22.96 20.35 -15.18
N ASP A 20 23.39 21.60 -15.36
CA ASP A 20 24.48 21.97 -16.27
C ASP A 20 25.83 21.36 -15.85
N ASN A 21 26.03 21.06 -14.56
CA ASN A 21 27.25 20.44 -14.05
C ASN A 21 27.48 19.01 -14.55
N PHE A 22 26.46 18.34 -15.11
CA PHE A 22 26.56 16.96 -15.59
C PHE A 22 26.94 16.85 -17.07
N ASN A 23 27.17 17.98 -17.78
CA ASN A 23 27.46 18.01 -19.23
C ASN A 23 26.42 17.23 -20.06
N LEU A 24 25.13 17.46 -19.77
CA LEU A 24 24.03 16.82 -20.49
C LEU A 24 23.83 17.43 -21.88
N ASP A 25 23.19 16.67 -22.77
CA ASP A 25 22.77 17.12 -24.08
C ASP A 25 21.85 18.35 -23.96
N PRO A 26 22.06 19.41 -24.76
CA PRO A 26 21.24 20.62 -24.69
C PRO A 26 19.73 20.37 -24.85
N ARG A 27 19.34 19.36 -25.65
CA ARG A 27 17.93 18.97 -25.85
C ARG A 27 17.33 18.36 -24.59
N LEU A 28 18.13 17.58 -23.85
CA LEU A 28 17.74 16.99 -22.57
C LEU A 28 17.62 18.07 -21.50
N ILE A 29 18.58 19.01 -21.42
CA ILE A 29 18.52 20.16 -20.50
C ILE A 29 17.25 21.00 -20.77
N GLN A 30 16.93 21.25 -22.04
CA GLN A 30 15.73 21.98 -22.41
C GLN A 30 14.44 21.26 -21.93
N ALA A 31 14.40 19.93 -21.99
CA ALA A 31 13.27 19.16 -21.48
C ALA A 31 13.18 19.21 -19.94
N ILE A 32 14.31 19.09 -19.24
CA ILE A 32 14.42 19.21 -17.78
C ILE A 32 13.87 20.58 -17.31
N ASN A 33 14.30 21.66 -17.96
CA ASN A 33 13.83 23.02 -17.65
C ASN A 33 12.33 23.19 -17.92
N LYS A 34 11.80 22.58 -18.99
CA LYS A 34 10.36 22.59 -19.30
C LYS A 34 9.52 21.85 -18.27
N LEU A 35 10.06 20.78 -17.68
CA LEU A 35 9.43 20.03 -16.59
C LEU A 35 9.47 20.80 -15.25
N GLY A 36 10.18 21.93 -15.18
CA GLY A 36 10.30 22.76 -13.98
C GLY A 36 11.32 22.23 -12.97
N PHE A 37 12.29 21.43 -13.40
CA PHE A 37 13.38 20.97 -12.54
C PHE A 37 14.52 21.99 -12.55
N GLU A 38 14.54 22.88 -11.56
CA GLU A 38 15.59 23.90 -11.41
C GLU A 38 16.92 23.28 -10.91
N HIS A 39 16.82 22.39 -9.91
CA HIS A 39 17.97 21.75 -9.27
C HIS A 39 17.77 20.23 -9.16
N PRO A 40 18.85 19.43 -9.26
CA PRO A 40 18.78 18.00 -9.02
C PRO A 40 18.46 17.72 -7.55
N THR A 41 17.77 16.63 -7.30
CA THR A 41 17.66 16.10 -5.93
C THR A 41 18.95 15.44 -5.49
N LEU A 42 19.15 15.24 -4.18
CA LEU A 42 20.31 14.53 -3.62
C LEU A 42 20.48 13.14 -4.24
N ILE A 43 19.38 12.43 -4.55
CA ILE A 43 19.49 11.13 -5.23
C ILE A 43 19.96 11.30 -6.67
N GLN A 44 19.42 12.29 -7.38
CA GLN A 44 19.78 12.59 -8.76
C GLN A 44 21.24 13.05 -8.86
N SER A 45 21.71 13.94 -7.99
CA SER A 45 23.06 14.48 -8.07
C SER A 45 24.12 13.39 -7.89
N GLN A 46 23.91 12.49 -6.93
CA GLN A 46 24.78 11.34 -6.70
C GLN A 46 24.63 10.28 -7.79
N SER A 47 23.40 9.90 -8.15
CA SER A 47 23.17 8.80 -9.10
C SER A 47 23.61 9.15 -10.52
N ILE A 48 23.31 10.37 -10.99
CA ILE A 48 23.68 10.82 -12.34
C ILE A 48 25.19 10.86 -12.48
N LYS A 49 25.89 11.39 -11.47
CA LYS A 49 27.36 11.43 -11.46
C LYS A 49 27.98 10.04 -11.49
N LEU A 50 27.56 9.16 -10.58
CA LEU A 50 28.08 7.78 -10.51
C LEU A 50 27.77 6.97 -11.78
N SER A 51 26.59 7.19 -12.37
CA SER A 51 26.21 6.49 -13.59
C SER A 51 27.00 6.98 -14.80
N LEU A 52 27.07 8.29 -15.04
CA LEU A 52 27.68 8.83 -16.25
C LEU A 52 29.21 8.80 -16.22
N GLN A 53 29.83 9.18 -15.10
CA GLN A 53 31.28 9.35 -14.99
C GLN A 53 31.98 8.05 -14.60
N GLU A 54 31.46 7.35 -13.59
CA GLU A 54 32.10 6.14 -13.05
C GLU A 54 31.57 4.84 -13.67
N LYS A 55 30.48 4.91 -14.45
CA LYS A 55 29.83 3.75 -15.09
C LYS A 55 29.54 2.60 -14.10
N LYS A 56 29.22 2.95 -12.85
CA LYS A 56 28.89 1.97 -11.79
C LYS A 56 27.42 1.57 -11.81
N ASP A 57 27.14 0.35 -11.37
CA ASP A 57 25.79 -0.06 -11.00
C ASP A 57 25.34 0.70 -9.75
N ILE A 58 24.04 0.95 -9.64
CA ILE A 58 23.48 1.80 -8.57
C ILE A 58 22.38 1.04 -7.86
N ILE A 59 22.52 0.90 -6.55
CA ILE A 59 21.44 0.48 -5.66
C ILE A 59 21.09 1.67 -4.79
N ALA A 60 19.90 2.24 -4.99
CA ALA A 60 19.45 3.38 -4.22
C ALA A 60 18.32 3.02 -3.28
N LYS A 61 18.50 3.35 -2.00
CA LYS A 61 17.45 3.40 -1.00
C LYS A 61 16.93 4.83 -0.89
N ALA A 62 15.72 5.08 -1.39
CA ALA A 62 15.07 6.38 -1.28
C ALA A 62 13.54 6.26 -1.27
N SER A 63 12.89 7.17 -0.54
CA SER A 63 11.43 7.24 -0.41
C SER A 63 10.73 7.60 -1.73
N THR A 64 9.43 7.36 -1.83
CA THR A 64 8.63 7.80 -2.97
C THR A 64 8.56 9.33 -3.02
N GLY A 65 8.71 9.92 -4.22
CA GLY A 65 8.76 11.37 -4.39
C GLY A 65 10.14 12.01 -4.21
N SER A 66 11.17 11.24 -3.86
CA SER A 66 12.57 11.71 -3.78
C SER A 66 13.23 11.98 -5.14
N GLY A 67 12.55 11.69 -6.25
CA GLY A 67 13.09 11.90 -7.60
C GLY A 67 13.80 10.70 -8.23
N LYS A 68 13.60 9.47 -7.70
CA LYS A 68 14.19 8.20 -8.20
C LYS A 68 14.07 7.99 -9.71
N THR A 69 12.91 8.31 -10.29
CA THR A 69 12.67 8.12 -11.72
C THR A 69 13.63 8.95 -12.58
N ALA A 70 13.78 10.23 -12.29
CA ALA A 70 14.73 11.09 -13.02
C ALA A 70 16.19 10.66 -12.81
N ALA A 71 16.51 10.14 -11.62
CA ALA A 71 17.84 9.67 -11.24
C ALA A 71 18.40 8.55 -12.14
N TYR A 72 17.54 7.69 -12.72
CA TYR A 72 17.95 6.72 -13.74
C TYR A 72 17.58 7.14 -15.18
N CYS A 73 16.46 7.84 -15.40
CA CYS A 73 16.05 8.23 -16.76
C CYS A 73 17.05 9.19 -17.42
N ILE A 74 17.52 10.21 -16.70
CA ILE A 74 18.44 11.22 -17.23
C ILE A 74 19.75 10.61 -17.74
N PRO A 75 20.51 9.81 -16.96
CA PRO A 75 21.78 9.28 -17.42
C PRO A 75 21.62 8.24 -18.54
N ILE A 76 20.51 7.50 -18.55
CA ILE A 76 20.18 6.55 -19.64
C ILE A 76 19.95 7.31 -20.95
N ILE A 77 19.06 8.32 -20.94
CA ILE A 77 18.75 9.12 -22.14
C ILE A 77 20.02 9.80 -22.66
N GLN A 78 20.81 10.40 -21.77
CA GLN A 78 22.09 11.02 -22.13
C GLN A 78 23.02 10.04 -22.84
N SER A 79 23.15 8.82 -22.32
CA SER A 79 24.07 7.83 -22.88
C SER A 79 23.60 7.29 -24.23
N ILE A 80 22.28 7.17 -24.45
CA ILE A 80 21.71 6.80 -25.75
C ILE A 80 22.02 7.89 -26.79
N LEU A 81 21.85 9.17 -26.43
CA LEU A 81 22.11 10.30 -27.34
C LEU A 81 23.59 10.37 -27.76
N VAL A 82 24.51 10.27 -26.80
CA VAL A 82 25.96 10.26 -27.07
C VAL A 82 26.35 9.08 -27.98
N GLY A 83 25.74 7.92 -27.77
CA GLY A 83 25.93 6.74 -28.62
C GLY A 83 25.50 7.00 -30.07
N LYS A 84 24.31 7.57 -30.28
CA LYS A 84 23.79 7.88 -31.62
C LYS A 84 24.62 8.93 -32.36
N GLU A 85 25.14 9.95 -31.66
CA GLU A 85 26.01 10.96 -32.27
C GLU A 85 27.37 10.40 -32.71
N SER A 86 27.92 9.46 -31.94
CA SER A 86 29.17 8.76 -32.26
C SER A 86 29.01 7.77 -33.43
N SER A 87 27.80 7.25 -33.64
CA SER A 87 27.47 6.29 -34.70
C SER A 87 27.04 6.92 -36.03
N ASN A 88 27.38 8.19 -36.30
CA ASN A 88 27.00 8.96 -37.50
C ASN A 88 27.54 8.43 -38.87
N SER A 89 27.77 7.12 -39.01
CA SER A 89 27.92 6.47 -40.31
C SER A 89 26.54 6.37 -40.98
N LYS A 90 26.41 7.04 -42.12
CA LYS A 90 25.17 7.49 -42.76
C LYS A 90 24.16 6.42 -43.24
N ASN A 91 24.24 5.13 -42.88
CA ASN A 91 23.42 4.11 -43.55
C ASN A 91 22.81 2.97 -42.72
N ASP A 92 22.97 2.88 -41.40
CA ASP A 92 22.34 1.79 -40.65
C ASP A 92 21.19 2.30 -39.75
N ASN A 93 19.95 2.12 -40.25
CA ASN A 93 18.73 2.11 -39.42
C ASN A 93 18.67 0.85 -38.51
N ASN A 94 19.79 0.49 -37.88
CA ASN A 94 19.83 -0.59 -36.90
C ASN A 94 19.52 0.00 -35.53
N ASN A 95 18.26 0.36 -35.31
CA ASN A 95 17.77 0.58 -33.96
C ASN A 95 17.90 -0.73 -33.19
N LYS A 96 18.27 -0.65 -31.91
CA LYS A 96 18.46 -1.80 -31.02
C LYS A 96 17.86 -1.46 -29.67
N ILE A 97 17.39 -2.49 -28.97
CA ILE A 97 16.86 -2.35 -27.61
C ILE A 97 18.05 -2.17 -26.68
N GLU A 98 18.27 -0.94 -26.21
CA GLU A 98 19.40 -0.61 -25.33
C GLU A 98 19.01 -0.61 -23.85
N THR A 99 17.73 -0.35 -23.54
CA THR A 99 17.24 -0.18 -22.16
C THR A 99 15.96 -0.95 -21.90
N VAL A 100 15.92 -1.65 -20.75
CA VAL A 100 14.71 -2.24 -20.18
C VAL A 100 14.47 -1.66 -18.79
N ILE A 101 13.27 -1.14 -18.56
CA ILE A 101 12.82 -0.64 -17.26
C ILE A 101 11.68 -1.54 -16.76
N LEU A 102 11.98 -2.28 -15.69
CA LEU A 102 11.06 -3.13 -14.98
C LEU A 102 10.43 -2.38 -13.82
N VAL A 103 9.10 -2.39 -13.77
CA VAL A 103 8.28 -1.75 -12.74
C VAL A 103 7.25 -2.72 -12.18
N PRO A 104 6.79 -2.56 -10.93
CA PRO A 104 5.84 -3.47 -10.29
C PRO A 104 4.43 -3.46 -10.88
N THR A 105 3.93 -2.33 -11.41
CA THR A 105 2.54 -2.25 -11.86
C THR A 105 2.39 -1.58 -13.21
N LYS A 106 1.25 -1.84 -13.88
CA LYS A 106 0.90 -1.21 -15.16
C LYS A 106 0.74 0.31 -15.02
N GLU A 107 0.22 0.77 -13.89
CA GLU A 107 0.05 2.20 -13.61
C GLU A 107 1.41 2.88 -13.46
N LEU A 108 2.37 2.24 -12.77
CA LEU A 108 3.72 2.79 -12.65
C LEU A 108 4.43 2.77 -14.01
N ALA A 109 4.24 1.72 -14.82
CA ALA A 109 4.75 1.66 -16.19
C ALA A 109 4.27 2.84 -17.02
N LYS A 110 2.99 3.18 -16.91
CA LYS A 110 2.41 4.35 -17.59
C LYS A 110 2.99 5.67 -17.07
N GLN A 111 3.20 5.81 -15.76
CA GLN A 111 3.81 7.01 -15.17
C GLN A 111 5.24 7.20 -15.67
N VAL A 112 6.07 6.15 -15.59
CA VAL A 112 7.46 6.19 -16.08
C VAL A 112 7.52 6.44 -17.59
N SER A 113 6.65 5.80 -18.37
CA SER A 113 6.59 5.99 -19.83
C SER A 113 6.16 7.41 -20.22
N THR A 114 5.24 8.01 -19.47
CA THR A 114 4.83 9.41 -19.68
C THR A 114 5.99 10.35 -19.37
N PHE A 115 6.64 10.13 -18.23
CA PHE A 115 7.78 10.93 -17.80
C PHE A 115 8.97 10.84 -18.77
N LEU A 116 9.28 9.64 -19.30
CA LEU A 116 10.28 9.46 -20.35
C LEU A 116 9.92 10.25 -21.61
N LYS A 117 8.66 10.19 -22.06
CA LYS A 117 8.20 10.96 -23.24
C LYS A 117 8.36 12.46 -23.04
N ASP A 118 8.08 12.96 -21.84
CA ASP A 118 8.26 14.36 -21.49
C ASP A 118 9.74 14.77 -21.49
N LEU A 119 10.63 13.91 -20.94
CA LEU A 119 12.09 14.13 -20.99
C LEU A 119 12.65 14.04 -22.41
N THR A 120 12.08 13.19 -23.27
CA THR A 120 12.54 13.02 -24.65
C THR A 120 11.80 13.90 -25.66
N ILE A 121 11.02 14.90 -25.22
CA ILE A 121 10.17 15.70 -26.14
C ILE A 121 10.98 16.40 -27.25
N TYR A 122 12.22 16.80 -26.96
CA TYR A 122 13.15 17.39 -27.92
C TYR A 122 14.11 16.37 -28.55
N CYS A 123 14.02 15.10 -28.14
CA CYS A 123 14.86 13.98 -28.57
C CYS A 123 14.07 12.86 -29.28
N GLY A 124 12.77 13.04 -29.52
CA GLY A 124 11.87 11.95 -29.96
C GLY A 124 12.18 11.35 -31.34
N LYS A 125 13.03 12.00 -32.15
CA LYS A 125 13.55 11.42 -33.41
C LYS A 125 14.61 10.34 -33.18
N PHE A 126 15.26 10.33 -32.02
CA PHE A 126 16.40 9.47 -31.71
C PHE A 126 16.05 8.35 -30.72
N ILE A 127 14.97 8.52 -29.97
CA ILE A 127 14.60 7.62 -28.88
C ILE A 127 13.14 7.23 -29.02
N LYS A 128 12.90 5.96 -29.32
CA LYS A 128 11.58 5.35 -29.33
C LYS A 128 11.35 4.61 -28.01
N ILE A 129 10.27 4.97 -27.33
CA ILE A 129 9.87 4.39 -26.05
C ILE A 129 8.60 3.56 -26.25
N VAL A 130 8.62 2.31 -25.79
CA VAL A 130 7.46 1.41 -25.85
C VAL A 130 7.09 0.95 -24.45
N ASN A 131 5.87 1.28 -24.04
CA ASN A 131 5.23 0.67 -22.88
C ASN A 131 4.51 -0.60 -23.33
N VAL A 132 5.10 -1.73 -22.99
CA VAL A 132 4.57 -3.05 -23.37
C VAL A 132 3.20 -3.31 -22.74
N ASN A 133 2.94 -2.76 -21.56
CA ASN A 133 1.70 -2.99 -20.82
C ASN A 133 0.47 -2.32 -21.45
N ASP A 134 0.66 -1.31 -22.31
CA ASP A 134 -0.44 -0.59 -22.96
C ASP A 134 -0.99 -1.34 -24.20
N ILE A 135 -0.23 -2.29 -24.74
CA ILE A 135 -0.58 -2.99 -25.98
C ILE A 135 -1.20 -4.35 -25.65
N ILE A 136 -2.53 -4.43 -25.84
CA ILE A 136 -3.31 -5.64 -25.54
C ILE A 136 -3.15 -6.70 -26.64
N ASN A 137 -3.00 -6.28 -27.90
CA ASN A 137 -2.91 -7.19 -29.04
C ASN A 137 -1.46 -7.60 -29.27
N ASP A 138 -1.15 -8.87 -29.02
CA ASP A 138 0.19 -9.42 -29.17
C ASP A 138 0.75 -9.27 -30.59
N LYS A 139 -0.10 -9.31 -31.64
CA LYS A 139 0.36 -9.07 -33.03
C LYS A 139 0.89 -7.64 -33.24
N LEU A 140 0.18 -6.64 -32.70
CA LEU A 140 0.61 -5.25 -32.78
C LEU A 140 1.88 -5.03 -31.96
N LEU A 141 1.97 -5.68 -30.81
CA LEU A 141 3.15 -5.62 -29.94
C LEU A 141 4.39 -6.18 -30.64
N THR A 142 4.29 -7.35 -31.28
CA THR A 142 5.40 -7.93 -32.05
C THR A 142 5.83 -6.99 -33.19
N THR A 143 4.90 -6.35 -33.90
CA THR A 143 5.24 -5.34 -34.92
C THR A 143 6.01 -4.16 -34.33
N VAL A 144 5.52 -3.60 -33.22
CA VAL A 144 6.15 -2.44 -32.58
C VAL A 144 7.54 -2.77 -32.01
N LEU A 145 7.73 -3.98 -31.49
CA LEU A 145 9.01 -4.46 -30.95
C LEU A 145 10.01 -4.83 -32.06
N ASN A 146 9.54 -5.32 -33.22
CA ASN A 146 10.39 -5.57 -34.39
C ASN A 146 10.98 -4.28 -34.99
N GLU A 147 10.42 -3.11 -34.68
CA GLU A 147 11.03 -1.82 -35.01
C GLU A 147 12.19 -1.44 -34.04
N ASN A 148 12.54 -2.33 -33.11
CA ASN A 148 13.64 -2.23 -32.15
C ASN A 148 13.67 -0.89 -31.37
N PRO A 149 12.68 -0.62 -30.51
CA PRO A 149 12.68 0.60 -29.71
C PRO A 149 13.89 0.67 -28.77
N GLU A 150 14.48 1.86 -28.59
CA GLU A 150 15.62 2.05 -27.69
C GLU A 150 15.29 1.76 -26.23
N ILE A 151 14.06 2.08 -25.79
CA ILE A 151 13.62 1.92 -24.39
C ILE A 151 12.32 1.12 -24.31
N ILE A 152 12.34 0.05 -23.53
CA ILE A 152 11.19 -0.75 -23.16
C ILE A 152 10.83 -0.51 -21.70
N VAL A 153 9.55 -0.23 -21.42
CA VAL A 153 9.00 -0.19 -20.06
C VAL A 153 7.96 -1.31 -19.92
N SER A 154 8.10 -2.17 -18.90
CA SER A 154 7.22 -3.32 -18.71
C SER A 154 7.14 -3.76 -17.25
N THR A 155 6.13 -4.57 -16.91
CA THR A 155 6.20 -5.42 -15.72
C THR A 155 7.02 -6.69 -16.04
N PRO A 156 7.64 -7.33 -15.04
CA PRO A 156 8.44 -8.55 -15.25
C PRO A 156 7.68 -9.66 -15.99
N SER A 157 6.49 -10.04 -15.51
CA SER A 157 5.73 -11.14 -16.13
C SER A 157 5.36 -10.88 -17.58
N LYS A 158 4.97 -9.63 -17.91
CA LYS A 158 4.58 -9.31 -19.29
C LYS A 158 5.80 -9.35 -20.21
N LEU A 159 6.95 -8.84 -19.78
CA LEU A 159 8.18 -8.92 -20.57
C LEU A 159 8.60 -10.38 -20.78
N LEU A 160 8.58 -11.18 -19.71
CA LEU A 160 8.92 -12.60 -19.78
C LEU A 160 8.02 -13.35 -20.77
N SER A 161 6.71 -13.16 -20.68
CA SER A 161 5.75 -13.80 -21.59
C SER A 161 6.03 -13.47 -23.07
N ILE A 162 6.53 -12.26 -23.35
CA ILE A 162 6.84 -11.83 -24.72
C ILE A 162 8.11 -12.49 -25.22
N LEU A 163 9.14 -12.60 -24.38
CA LEU A 163 10.40 -13.25 -24.72
C LEU A 163 10.22 -14.76 -24.90
N GLU A 164 9.33 -15.39 -24.13
CA GLU A 164 8.97 -16.79 -24.29
C GLU A 164 8.17 -17.04 -25.58
N LEU A 165 7.25 -16.13 -25.94
CA LEU A 165 6.41 -16.27 -27.13
C LEU A 165 7.09 -15.84 -28.44
N ASN A 166 8.07 -14.94 -28.39
CA ASN A 166 8.69 -14.36 -29.57
C ASN A 166 10.21 -14.55 -29.56
N SER A 167 10.69 -15.58 -30.27
CA SER A 167 12.12 -15.87 -30.45
C SER A 167 12.93 -14.78 -31.17
N ASN A 168 12.24 -13.81 -31.81
CA ASN A 168 12.89 -12.79 -32.64
C ASN A 168 13.34 -11.56 -31.85
N ILE A 169 12.89 -11.41 -30.60
CA ILE A 169 13.26 -10.28 -29.75
C ILE A 169 14.47 -10.68 -28.92
N SER A 170 15.60 -10.04 -29.17
CA SER A 170 16.85 -10.28 -28.44
C SER A 170 17.17 -9.14 -27.50
N LEU A 171 17.48 -9.46 -26.24
CA LEU A 171 17.97 -8.53 -25.22
C LEU A 171 19.47 -8.70 -24.96
N MET A 172 20.19 -9.36 -25.88
CA MET A 172 21.62 -9.67 -25.68
C MET A 172 22.54 -8.44 -25.73
N GLU A 173 22.09 -7.35 -26.37
CA GLU A 173 22.83 -6.09 -26.50
C GLU A 173 22.37 -5.00 -25.50
N LEU A 174 21.67 -5.40 -24.44
CA LEU A 174 21.16 -4.47 -23.44
C LEU A 174 22.31 -3.73 -22.72
N LYS A 175 22.27 -2.40 -22.72
CA LYS A 175 23.24 -1.54 -22.02
C LYS A 175 22.75 -1.14 -20.63
N TYR A 176 21.44 -1.01 -20.46
CA TYR A 176 20.84 -0.54 -19.21
C TYR A 176 19.67 -1.43 -18.77
N LEU A 177 19.73 -1.87 -17.51
CA LEU A 177 18.61 -2.51 -16.84
C LEU A 177 18.21 -1.68 -15.63
N VAL A 178 16.92 -1.33 -15.54
CA VAL A 178 16.36 -0.67 -14.37
C VAL A 178 15.34 -1.60 -13.73
N ILE A 179 15.44 -1.78 -12.42
CA ILE A 179 14.44 -2.44 -11.58
C ILE A 179 13.97 -1.38 -10.58
N ASP A 180 12.83 -0.76 -10.88
CA ASP A 180 12.26 0.30 -10.06
C ASP A 180 11.26 -0.27 -9.06
N GLU A 181 11.27 0.27 -7.84
CA GLU A 181 10.52 -0.24 -6.69
C GLU A 181 10.70 -1.76 -6.48
N VAL A 182 11.96 -2.19 -6.31
CA VAL A 182 12.32 -3.62 -6.16
C VAL A 182 11.52 -4.30 -5.04
N ASP A 183 11.35 -3.64 -3.91
CA ASP A 183 10.57 -4.17 -2.79
C ASP A 183 9.10 -4.41 -3.14
N LEU A 184 8.51 -3.56 -3.98
CA LEU A 184 7.19 -3.79 -4.55
C LEU A 184 7.20 -4.97 -5.53
N ILE A 185 8.18 -5.06 -6.43
CA ILE A 185 8.28 -6.16 -7.41
C ILE A 185 8.36 -7.52 -6.69
N LEU A 186 9.14 -7.59 -5.61
CA LEU A 186 9.25 -8.78 -4.78
C LEU A 186 7.96 -9.05 -3.98
N SER A 187 7.28 -7.99 -3.53
CA SER A 187 5.97 -8.19 -2.92
C SER A 187 5.00 -8.81 -3.93
N TYR A 188 4.89 -8.32 -5.17
CA TYR A 188 4.03 -8.94 -6.19
C TYR A 188 4.48 -10.35 -6.67
N GLY A 189 5.51 -10.93 -6.03
CA GLY A 189 6.19 -12.20 -6.34
C GLY A 189 6.49 -12.41 -7.81
N TYR A 190 7.03 -11.35 -8.39
CA TYR A 190 7.76 -11.43 -9.64
C TYR A 190 9.21 -11.92 -9.44
N ASP A 191 9.54 -12.53 -8.31
CA ASP A 191 10.85 -13.06 -8.02
C ASP A 191 11.21 -14.19 -9.00
N GLU A 192 10.31 -15.16 -9.20
CA GLU A 192 10.51 -16.21 -10.22
C GLU A 192 10.63 -15.63 -11.63
N ASP A 193 9.81 -14.63 -11.95
CA ASP A 193 9.82 -13.98 -13.27
C ASP A 193 11.14 -13.26 -13.52
N LEU A 194 11.65 -12.52 -12.52
CA LEU A 194 12.96 -11.90 -12.58
C LEU A 194 14.07 -12.94 -12.72
N GLU A 195 13.97 -14.06 -11.99
CA GLU A 195 14.94 -15.14 -12.12
C GLU A 195 14.97 -15.74 -13.53
N LYS A 196 13.81 -15.96 -14.16
CA LYS A 196 13.73 -16.43 -15.55
C LYS A 196 14.23 -15.38 -16.53
N LEU A 197 13.88 -14.11 -16.33
CA LEU A 197 14.36 -12.99 -17.14
C LEU A 197 15.89 -12.88 -17.12
N SER A 198 16.54 -13.20 -15.99
CA SER A 198 18.01 -13.17 -15.90
C SER A 198 18.71 -14.08 -16.92
N ASN A 199 18.03 -15.12 -17.41
CA ASN A 199 18.58 -16.02 -18.45
C ASN A 199 18.55 -15.40 -19.85
N TYR A 200 17.68 -14.42 -20.08
CA TYR A 200 17.59 -13.68 -21.35
C TYR A 200 18.49 -12.45 -21.39
N LEU A 201 19.06 -12.07 -20.25
CA LEU A 201 19.89 -10.89 -20.09
C LEU A 201 21.37 -11.27 -20.06
N ASN A 202 22.20 -10.56 -20.81
CA ASN A 202 23.64 -10.78 -20.81
C ASN A 202 24.30 -10.07 -19.61
N LEU A 203 24.12 -10.63 -18.41
CA LEU A 203 24.58 -10.03 -17.15
C LEU A 203 26.11 -9.98 -17.00
N LYS A 204 26.88 -10.60 -17.91
CA LYS A 204 28.32 -10.86 -17.72
C LYS A 204 29.26 -9.87 -18.42
N GLN A 205 28.77 -8.93 -19.24
CA GLN A 205 29.61 -7.90 -19.87
C GLN A 205 28.79 -6.67 -20.31
N HIS A 206 29.27 -5.47 -19.96
CA HIS A 206 28.86 -4.14 -20.49
C HIS A 206 27.44 -3.61 -20.19
N MET A 207 26.71 -4.20 -19.24
CA MET A 207 25.40 -3.67 -18.80
C MET A 207 25.52 -2.91 -17.47
N GLN A 208 24.94 -1.71 -17.39
CA GLN A 208 24.78 -0.95 -16.14
C GLN A 208 23.38 -1.19 -15.55
N VAL A 209 23.32 -1.48 -14.25
CA VAL A 209 22.08 -1.79 -13.53
C VAL A 209 21.72 -0.72 -12.52
N PHE A 210 20.44 -0.34 -12.51
CA PHE A 210 19.83 0.52 -11.50
C PHE A 210 18.77 -0.26 -10.73
N MET A 211 18.96 -0.41 -9.42
CA MET A 211 17.95 -0.95 -8.51
C MET A 211 17.48 0.16 -7.57
N MET A 212 16.22 0.55 -7.69
CA MET A 212 15.61 1.60 -6.89
C MET A 212 14.61 0.98 -5.92
N SER A 213 14.71 1.27 -4.62
CA SER A 213 13.83 0.68 -3.60
C SER A 213 13.63 1.63 -2.42
N ALA A 214 12.50 1.56 -1.73
CA ALA A 214 12.32 2.27 -0.47
C ALA A 214 13.06 1.56 0.70
N THR A 215 13.29 0.26 0.57
CA THR A 215 13.87 -0.61 1.61
C THR A 215 15.11 -1.35 1.12
N LEU A 216 15.94 -1.82 2.05
CA LEU A 216 17.09 -2.69 1.78
C LEU A 216 16.94 -3.93 2.66
N ASN A 217 16.29 -4.96 2.12
CA ASN A 217 16.03 -6.22 2.80
C ASN A 217 16.99 -7.31 2.28
N GLU A 218 17.05 -8.46 2.97
CA GLU A 218 17.89 -9.59 2.54
C GLU A 218 17.51 -10.10 1.14
N ASP A 219 16.24 -10.08 0.79
CA ASP A 219 15.77 -10.44 -0.55
C ASP A 219 16.41 -9.55 -1.62
N ILE A 220 16.52 -8.25 -1.38
CA ILE A 220 17.18 -7.31 -2.31
C ILE A 220 18.67 -7.65 -2.43
N ASN A 221 19.31 -8.14 -1.36
CA ASN A 221 20.69 -8.60 -1.42
C ASN A 221 20.84 -9.83 -2.33
N LYS A 222 19.85 -10.75 -2.37
CA LYS A 222 19.83 -11.86 -3.35
C LYS A 222 19.92 -11.34 -4.78
N PHE A 223 19.11 -10.33 -5.11
CA PHE A 223 19.09 -9.71 -6.44
C PHE A 223 20.34 -8.87 -6.73
N LYS A 224 20.91 -8.21 -5.71
CA LYS A 224 22.18 -7.48 -5.81
C LYS A 224 23.29 -8.37 -6.36
N PHE A 225 23.47 -9.57 -5.81
CA PHE A 225 24.53 -10.48 -6.26
C PHE A 225 24.27 -11.09 -7.64
N LYS A 226 23.00 -11.19 -8.04
CA LYS A 226 22.60 -11.80 -9.31
C LYS A 226 22.67 -10.82 -10.49
N PHE A 227 22.16 -9.60 -10.30
CA PHE A 227 22.02 -8.61 -11.38
C PHE A 227 23.15 -7.59 -11.42
N CYS A 228 23.73 -7.21 -10.28
CA CYS A 228 24.70 -6.11 -10.23
C CYS A 228 26.15 -6.61 -10.10
N ASN A 229 27.09 -5.83 -10.62
CA ASN A 229 28.53 -6.00 -10.46
C ASN A 229 29.12 -4.81 -9.69
N LYS A 230 29.56 -5.05 -8.43
CA LYS A 230 30.14 -4.05 -7.53
C LYS A 230 29.34 -2.72 -7.48
N PRO A 231 28.04 -2.75 -7.12
CA PRO A 231 27.20 -1.56 -7.16
C PRO A 231 27.56 -0.54 -6.08
N ALA A 232 27.43 0.75 -6.42
CA ALA A 232 27.40 1.84 -5.46
C ALA A 232 26.05 1.83 -4.72
N ILE A 233 26.11 1.77 -3.39
CA ILE A 233 24.91 1.77 -2.54
C ILE A 233 24.66 3.18 -2.04
N LEU A 234 23.63 3.83 -2.57
CA LEU A 234 23.18 5.14 -2.14
C LEU A 234 22.12 4.97 -1.06
N LYS A 235 22.46 5.33 0.18
CA LYS A 235 21.52 5.37 1.31
C LYS A 235 21.26 6.82 1.65
N LEU A 236 20.21 7.39 1.08
CA LEU A 236 19.74 8.68 1.56
C LEU A 236 19.06 8.43 2.89
N GLN A 237 19.58 9.07 3.92
CA GLN A 237 18.82 9.23 5.15
C GLN A 237 17.61 10.07 4.80
N ASP A 238 16.43 9.57 5.16
CA ASP A 238 15.19 10.30 5.09
C ASP A 238 15.36 11.60 5.93
N LEU A 239 15.81 12.70 5.31
CA LEU A 239 15.89 14.05 5.92
C LEU A 239 14.52 14.52 6.45
N ASP A 240 13.48 13.89 5.92
CA ASP A 240 12.14 13.74 6.48
C ASP A 240 12.06 13.66 8.02
N ASN A 241 13.05 13.09 8.72
CA ASN A 241 13.00 13.03 10.19
C ASN A 241 13.13 14.39 10.88
N GLN A 242 13.64 15.45 10.23
CA GLN A 242 13.80 16.76 10.89
C GLN A 242 12.56 17.67 10.78
N ASN A 243 11.77 17.56 9.70
CA ASN A 243 10.58 18.41 9.47
C ASN A 243 9.24 17.64 9.48
N LYS A 244 9.22 16.31 9.47
CA LYS A 244 7.96 15.56 9.62
C LYS A 244 7.56 15.43 11.07
N ARG A 245 6.52 16.16 11.47
CA ARG A 245 5.89 15.96 12.77
C ARG A 245 4.92 14.78 12.69
N LEU A 246 5.46 13.55 12.70
CA LEU A 246 4.68 12.36 13.01
C LEU A 246 4.40 12.36 14.52
N LEU A 247 3.18 12.72 14.90
CA LEU A 247 2.74 12.65 16.29
C LEU A 247 2.31 11.22 16.60
N GLN A 248 2.91 10.59 17.60
CA GLN A 248 2.61 9.21 17.95
C GLN A 248 2.00 9.14 19.35
N TYR A 249 0.78 8.62 19.42
CA TYR A 249 0.05 8.46 20.68
C TYR A 249 -0.28 7.00 20.96
N TYR A 250 -0.36 6.65 22.25
CA TYR A 250 -0.90 5.37 22.69
C TYR A 250 -1.89 5.53 23.84
N ILE A 251 -2.80 4.57 23.97
CA ILE A 251 -3.80 4.51 25.03
C ILE A 251 -3.82 3.11 25.62
N LYS A 252 -3.55 3.03 26.93
CA LYS A 252 -3.71 1.80 27.71
C LYS A 252 -5.18 1.63 28.09
N THR A 253 -5.79 0.52 27.70
CA THR A 253 -7.21 0.25 27.91
C THR A 253 -7.48 -1.27 27.89
N ASN A 254 -8.70 -1.73 28.15
CA ASN A 254 -9.10 -3.10 27.83
C ASN A 254 -9.62 -3.23 26.38
N GLU A 255 -9.67 -4.47 25.91
CA GLU A 255 -10.17 -4.87 24.59
C GLU A 255 -11.60 -4.42 24.30
N TYR A 256 -12.44 -4.27 25.32
CA TYR A 256 -13.83 -3.86 25.15
C TYR A 256 -13.93 -2.36 24.88
N ASP A 257 -13.24 -1.56 25.68
CA ASP A 257 -13.20 -0.11 25.60
C ASP A 257 -12.46 0.38 24.34
N LYS A 258 -11.62 -0.44 23.70
CA LYS A 258 -11.09 -0.15 22.34
C LYS A 258 -12.21 0.23 21.36
N PHE A 259 -13.33 -0.49 21.41
CA PHE A 259 -14.50 -0.23 20.57
C PHE A 259 -15.23 1.05 20.98
N LEU A 260 -15.29 1.35 22.27
CA LEU A 260 -15.85 2.60 22.77
C LEU A 260 -15.05 3.80 22.27
N LEU A 261 -13.72 3.73 22.39
CA LEU A 261 -12.80 4.77 21.96
C LEU A 261 -12.90 5.02 20.46
N ILE A 262 -12.81 3.98 19.63
CA ILE A 262 -12.89 4.16 18.17
C ILE A 262 -14.24 4.71 17.73
N TYR A 263 -15.33 4.28 18.39
CA TYR A 263 -16.67 4.81 18.15
C TYR A 263 -16.70 6.31 18.44
N VAL A 264 -16.25 6.74 19.61
CA VAL A 264 -16.28 8.15 20.02
C VAL A 264 -15.38 9.01 19.12
N ILE A 265 -14.15 8.56 18.84
CA ILE A 265 -13.19 9.26 17.98
C ILE A 265 -13.78 9.53 16.60
N LEU A 266 -14.34 8.50 15.96
CA LEU A 266 -14.88 8.61 14.60
C LEU A 266 -16.22 9.35 14.58
N LYS A 267 -17.09 9.09 15.56
CA LYS A 267 -18.44 9.66 15.55
C LYS A 267 -18.45 11.15 15.90
N LEU A 268 -17.54 11.59 16.75
CA LEU A 268 -17.34 13.01 17.06
C LEU A 268 -16.43 13.72 16.06
N ASN A 269 -15.93 13.01 15.03
CA ASN A 269 -14.98 13.54 14.05
C ASN A 269 -13.76 14.23 14.70
N LEU A 270 -13.21 13.64 15.76
CA LEU A 270 -12.03 14.18 16.46
C LEU A 270 -10.81 14.21 15.54
N ILE A 271 -10.79 13.34 14.54
CA ILE A 271 -9.74 13.22 13.54
C ILE A 271 -10.32 13.62 12.18
N LYS A 272 -9.64 14.55 11.50
CA LYS A 272 -10.02 15.00 10.15
C LYS A 272 -9.12 14.37 9.10
N GLY A 273 -9.69 14.02 7.95
CA GLY A 273 -8.97 13.44 6.82
C GLY A 273 -9.13 11.93 6.71
N LYS A 274 -8.27 11.30 5.91
CA LYS A 274 -8.30 9.85 5.71
C LYS A 274 -7.68 9.12 6.90
N ILE A 275 -8.36 8.07 7.34
CA ILE A 275 -7.97 7.25 8.48
C ILE A 275 -7.73 5.83 7.99
N LEU A 276 -6.58 5.28 8.35
CA LEU A 276 -6.22 3.88 8.13
C LEU A 276 -6.21 3.17 9.48
N ILE A 277 -7.06 2.16 9.65
CA ILE A 277 -7.13 1.36 10.87
C ILE A 277 -6.48 0.00 10.62
N PHE A 278 -5.53 -0.38 11.47
CA PHE A 278 -4.94 -1.72 11.46
C PHE A 278 -5.53 -2.60 12.55
N VAL A 279 -5.85 -3.83 12.16
CA VAL A 279 -6.28 -4.94 13.02
C VAL A 279 -5.38 -6.15 12.80
N ASN A 280 -5.26 -7.04 13.77
CA ASN A 280 -4.33 -8.19 13.65
C ASN A 280 -4.94 -9.42 12.97
N ASN A 281 -6.26 -9.48 12.80
CA ASN A 281 -6.89 -10.57 12.03
C ASN A 281 -8.16 -10.12 11.31
N LEU A 282 -8.57 -10.91 10.30
CA LEU A 282 -9.69 -10.55 9.42
C LEU A 282 -11.02 -10.54 10.17
N ASP A 283 -11.28 -11.52 11.03
CA ASP A 283 -12.54 -11.61 11.79
C ASP A 283 -12.72 -10.38 12.69
N ARG A 284 -11.63 -9.87 13.27
CA ARG A 284 -11.59 -8.63 14.04
C ARG A 284 -11.86 -7.42 13.16
N GLY A 285 -11.32 -7.38 11.95
CA GLY A 285 -11.64 -6.36 10.95
C GLY A 285 -13.13 -6.33 10.59
N TYR A 286 -13.73 -7.50 10.31
CA TYR A 286 -15.16 -7.63 10.04
C TYR A 286 -16.02 -7.26 11.25
N LYS A 287 -15.61 -7.68 12.45
CA LYS A 287 -16.27 -7.27 13.69
C LYS A 287 -16.30 -5.75 13.83
N LEU A 288 -15.17 -5.09 13.60
CA LEU A 288 -15.06 -3.64 13.65
C LEU A 288 -15.89 -2.96 12.55
N LYS A 289 -15.90 -3.48 11.31
CA LYS A 289 -16.75 -2.97 10.21
C LYS A 289 -18.22 -3.05 10.57
N LEU A 290 -18.71 -4.20 11.04
CA LEU A 290 -20.10 -4.38 11.46
C LEU A 290 -20.47 -3.44 12.62
N PHE A 291 -19.58 -3.31 13.60
CA PHE A 291 -19.74 -2.38 14.72
C PHE A 291 -19.88 -0.93 14.26
N LEU A 292 -18.96 -0.44 13.42
CA LEU A 292 -19.00 0.92 12.90
C LEU A 292 -20.22 1.19 12.01
N GLN A 293 -20.67 0.18 11.25
CA GLN A 293 -21.86 0.26 10.41
C GLN A 293 -23.14 0.48 11.22
N ASN A 294 -23.27 -0.10 12.42
CA ASN A 294 -24.42 0.14 13.31
C ASN A 294 -24.54 1.63 13.70
N PHE A 295 -23.40 2.33 13.81
CA PHE A 295 -23.37 3.78 14.08
C PHE A 295 -23.42 4.63 12.80
N GLY A 296 -23.59 4.02 11.62
CA GLY A 296 -23.63 4.71 10.34
C GLY A 296 -22.26 5.20 9.85
N ILE A 297 -21.17 4.67 10.40
CA ILE A 297 -19.80 4.97 9.95
C ILE A 297 -19.45 3.97 8.85
N ARG A 298 -19.19 4.47 7.65
CA ARG A 298 -18.81 3.63 6.50
C ARG A 298 -17.31 3.38 6.54
N SER A 299 -16.92 2.11 6.59
CA SER A 299 -15.54 1.64 6.42
C SER A 299 -15.46 0.64 5.28
N CYS A 300 -14.32 0.61 4.60
CA CYS A 300 -13.94 -0.47 3.72
C CYS A 300 -12.94 -1.39 4.45
N ILE A 301 -12.93 -2.69 4.14
CA ILE A 301 -11.89 -3.62 4.62
C ILE A 301 -11.02 -3.99 3.42
N LEU A 302 -9.70 -3.89 3.60
CA LEU A 302 -8.74 -4.51 2.71
C LEU A 302 -8.57 -5.97 3.13
N ASN A 303 -9.36 -6.88 2.54
CA ASN A 303 -9.37 -8.29 2.89
C ASN A 303 -8.27 -9.03 2.09
N SER A 304 -7.34 -9.70 2.78
CA SER A 304 -6.25 -10.44 2.14
C SER A 304 -6.70 -11.70 1.39
N GLU A 305 -7.88 -12.24 1.70
CA GLU A 305 -8.45 -13.38 0.98
C GLU A 305 -9.04 -13.03 -0.39
N LEU A 306 -9.17 -11.73 -0.69
CA LEU A 306 -9.65 -11.29 -2.00
C LEU A 306 -8.52 -11.32 -3.02
N PRO A 307 -8.83 -11.57 -4.31
CA PRO A 307 -7.87 -11.48 -5.40
C PRO A 307 -7.14 -10.13 -5.42
N ILE A 308 -5.90 -10.14 -5.90
CA ILE A 308 -5.03 -8.95 -5.97
C ILE A 308 -5.72 -7.76 -6.64
N ASN A 309 -6.41 -7.97 -7.77
CA ASN A 309 -7.09 -6.90 -8.52
C ASN A 309 -8.20 -6.22 -7.69
N SER A 310 -8.94 -6.97 -6.90
CA SER A 310 -10.02 -6.47 -6.06
C SER A 310 -9.46 -5.64 -4.90
N ARG A 311 -8.31 -6.07 -4.34
CA ARG A 311 -7.57 -5.32 -3.33
C ARG A 311 -6.99 -4.02 -3.89
N LEU A 312 -6.44 -4.04 -5.10
CA LEU A 312 -6.01 -2.84 -5.83
C LEU A 312 -7.16 -1.87 -6.06
N HIS A 313 -8.33 -2.37 -6.48
CA HIS A 313 -9.51 -1.54 -6.69
C HIS A 313 -9.97 -0.84 -5.39
N ILE A 314 -10.01 -1.57 -4.27
CA ILE A 314 -10.34 -0.99 -2.96
C ILE A 314 -9.36 0.14 -2.59
N LEU A 315 -8.07 -0.07 -2.83
CA LEU A 315 -7.05 0.94 -2.59
C LEU A 315 -7.23 2.15 -3.50
N GLU A 316 -7.54 1.95 -4.78
CA GLU A 316 -7.81 3.05 -5.70
C GLU A 316 -9.01 3.88 -5.23
N GLU A 317 -10.10 3.25 -4.80
CA GLU A 317 -11.27 3.93 -4.27
C GLU A 317 -10.93 4.75 -3.02
N PHE A 318 -10.12 4.20 -2.13
CA PHE A 318 -9.61 4.93 -0.97
C PHE A 318 -8.73 6.11 -1.39
N ASN A 319 -7.83 5.91 -2.36
CA ASN A 319 -6.96 6.97 -2.87
C ASN A 319 -7.75 8.09 -3.58
N LYS A 320 -8.84 7.74 -4.28
CA LYS A 320 -9.79 8.65 -4.94
C LYS A 320 -10.77 9.35 -3.99
N ASN A 321 -10.67 9.13 -2.67
CA ASN A 321 -11.58 9.68 -1.64
C ASN A 321 -13.03 9.16 -1.70
N VAL A 322 -13.27 7.98 -2.29
CA VAL A 322 -14.59 7.33 -2.23
C VAL A 322 -14.91 6.91 -0.80
N TYR A 323 -13.87 6.46 -0.08
CA TYR A 323 -13.89 6.16 1.34
C TYR A 323 -12.79 6.94 2.06
N ASN A 324 -13.11 7.44 3.25
CA ASN A 324 -12.15 8.12 4.12
C ASN A 324 -11.65 7.21 5.25
N LEU A 325 -12.21 6.01 5.38
CA LEU A 325 -11.90 5.07 6.45
C LEU A 325 -11.66 3.68 5.85
N LEU A 326 -10.42 3.20 5.97
CA LEU A 326 -10.02 1.86 5.53
C LEU A 326 -9.55 1.07 6.75
N ILE A 327 -10.07 -0.16 6.89
CA ILE A 327 -9.62 -1.15 7.86
C ILE A 327 -8.75 -2.13 7.11
N ALA A 328 -7.59 -2.45 7.64
CA ALA A 328 -6.68 -3.39 7.02
C ALA A 328 -6.08 -4.35 8.05
N THR A 329 -5.79 -5.56 7.61
CA THR A 329 -5.07 -6.56 8.39
C THR A 329 -3.62 -6.59 7.97
N ASP A 330 -2.73 -6.68 8.95
CA ASP A 330 -1.37 -7.12 8.67
C ASP A 330 -1.32 -8.64 8.79
N GLU A 331 -0.79 -9.29 7.77
CA GLU A 331 -0.23 -10.63 7.93
C GLU A 331 1.12 -10.43 8.61
N SER A 332 1.12 -10.49 9.94
CA SER A 332 2.35 -10.65 10.71
C SER A 332 2.86 -12.06 10.43
N ASN A 333 4.02 -12.15 9.78
CA ASN A 333 4.69 -13.41 9.51
C ASN A 333 4.91 -14.14 10.84
N GLU A 334 4.55 -15.42 10.92
CA GLU A 334 4.97 -16.31 12.03
C GLU A 334 6.51 -16.29 12.18
N TYR A 335 7.24 -15.99 11.09
CA TYR A 335 8.69 -15.75 11.09
C TYR A 335 9.15 -14.53 11.89
N ASP A 336 8.36 -13.45 11.99
CA ASP A 336 8.74 -12.30 12.82
C ASP A 336 8.59 -12.67 14.33
N GLU A 337 7.79 -13.69 14.66
CA GLU A 337 7.71 -14.22 16.03
C GLU A 337 8.87 -15.19 16.32
N GLU A 338 9.25 -16.05 15.36
CA GLU A 338 10.40 -16.97 15.50
C GLU A 338 11.75 -16.22 15.56
N GLU A 339 12.01 -15.24 14.68
CA GLU A 339 13.23 -14.41 14.74
C GLU A 339 13.32 -13.60 16.05
N GLU A 340 12.18 -13.13 16.58
CA GLU A 340 12.15 -12.41 17.86
C GLU A 340 12.30 -13.34 19.08
N GLU A 341 11.82 -14.59 19.01
CA GLU A 341 12.05 -15.61 20.04
C GLU A 341 13.53 -16.04 20.05
N GLU A 342 14.18 -16.16 18.88
CA GLU A 342 15.62 -16.40 18.76
C GLU A 342 16.50 -15.21 19.24
N GLU A 343 16.06 -13.96 19.02
CA GLU A 343 16.72 -12.79 19.61
C GLU A 343 16.53 -12.73 21.14
N GLU A 344 15.38 -13.16 21.67
CA GLU A 344 15.14 -13.26 23.11
C GLU A 344 15.97 -14.35 23.78
N GLU A 345 16.19 -15.49 23.12
CA GLU A 345 17.12 -16.53 23.60
C GLU A 345 18.56 -16.00 23.65
N LYS A 346 19.02 -15.28 22.62
CA LYS A 346 20.37 -14.69 22.59
C LYS A 346 20.58 -13.57 23.61
N ILE A 347 19.57 -12.74 23.86
CA ILE A 347 19.65 -11.67 24.88
C ILE A 347 19.54 -12.28 26.29
N GLY A 348 18.74 -13.32 26.47
CA GLY A 348 18.64 -14.07 27.73
C GLY A 348 19.93 -14.82 28.07
N GLU A 349 20.65 -15.34 27.07
CA GLU A 349 21.99 -15.92 27.24
C GLU A 349 23.04 -14.86 27.62
N LEU A 350 23.00 -13.68 26.99
CA LEU A 350 23.92 -12.56 27.31
C LEU A 350 23.65 -11.90 28.67
N GLU A 351 22.40 -11.89 29.15
CA GLU A 351 22.05 -11.41 30.50
C GLU A 351 22.18 -12.50 31.58
N GLY A 352 22.30 -13.77 31.18
CA GLY A 352 22.50 -14.93 32.04
C GLY A 352 23.96 -15.21 32.41
N GLU A 353 24.93 -14.67 31.66
CA GLU A 353 26.37 -14.87 31.91
C GLU A 353 26.96 -13.96 33.01
N GLU A 354 26.21 -13.00 33.57
CA GLU A 354 26.68 -12.16 34.69
C GLU A 354 26.17 -12.57 36.08
N LYS A 355 25.40 -13.67 36.21
CA LYS A 355 25.01 -14.17 37.54
C LYS A 355 24.98 -15.70 37.59
N ILE A 356 25.70 -16.21 38.59
CA ILE A 356 25.76 -17.58 39.13
C ILE A 356 26.99 -18.35 38.65
N GLU A 357 28.13 -18.02 39.26
CA GLU A 357 28.98 -19.06 39.84
C GLU A 357 28.25 -19.63 41.07
N GLU A 358 28.40 -20.93 41.27
CA GLU A 358 28.00 -21.78 42.41
C GLU A 358 26.72 -22.64 42.27
N GLU A 359 27.04 -23.95 42.25
CA GLU A 359 26.29 -25.14 42.65
C GLU A 359 25.56 -26.01 41.60
N GLU A 360 25.82 -27.30 41.76
CA GLU A 360 25.73 -28.41 40.82
C GLU A 360 24.34 -29.10 40.76
N ASN A 361 24.18 -29.88 39.68
CA ASN A 361 23.36 -31.09 39.51
C ASN A 361 21.83 -30.96 39.62
N ASP A 362 21.12 -31.13 38.50
CA ASP A 362 20.45 -32.43 38.27
C ASP A 362 19.94 -32.61 36.82
N GLU A 363 19.92 -33.88 36.41
CA GLU A 363 19.57 -34.38 35.08
C GLU A 363 18.07 -34.25 34.76
N THR A 364 17.71 -33.91 33.51
CA THR A 364 16.85 -34.75 32.62
C THR A 364 16.53 -34.05 31.29
N LYS A 365 17.25 -34.47 30.24
CA LYS A 365 16.81 -34.36 28.84
C LYS A 365 16.07 -35.65 28.48
N LYS A 366 14.84 -35.54 27.94
CA LYS A 366 14.27 -36.29 26.79
C LYS A 366 12.75 -36.34 26.87
N GLN A 367 12.08 -35.59 25.98
CA GLN A 367 10.90 -36.03 25.21
C GLN A 367 10.37 -34.84 24.41
N GLN A 368 10.76 -34.73 23.13
CA GLN A 368 9.98 -34.13 22.04
C GLN A 368 10.80 -34.16 20.74
N LYS A 369 10.94 -35.36 20.15
CA LYS A 369 11.32 -35.55 18.75
C LYS A 369 10.50 -36.71 18.21
N GLN A 370 9.27 -36.42 17.78
CA GLN A 370 8.48 -37.22 16.82
C GLN A 370 7.13 -36.53 16.61
N ASN A 371 7.05 -35.69 15.57
CA ASN A 371 5.85 -35.47 14.73
C ASN A 371 6.15 -34.42 13.64
N ASN A 372 7.18 -34.67 12.83
CA ASN A 372 7.41 -33.96 11.57
C ASN A 372 7.14 -34.94 10.43
N ASN A 373 5.91 -34.96 9.89
CA ASN A 373 5.67 -35.52 8.55
C ASN A 373 4.36 -35.09 7.85
N ASN A 374 3.60 -34.11 8.36
CA ASN A 374 2.37 -33.62 7.68
C ASN A 374 2.46 -32.21 7.07
N ASN A 375 3.64 -31.57 7.07
CA ASN A 375 3.78 -30.15 6.69
C ASN A 375 3.99 -29.86 5.18
N SER A 376 4.09 -30.87 4.30
CA SER A 376 4.41 -30.62 2.88
C SER A 376 3.24 -30.11 2.04
N LYS A 377 1.99 -30.41 2.42
CA LYS A 377 0.79 -29.95 1.68
C LYS A 377 0.29 -28.57 2.13
N ASN A 378 0.56 -28.16 3.36
CA ASN A 378 0.24 -26.81 3.84
C ASN A 378 1.27 -25.76 3.38
N LYS A 379 2.52 -26.13 3.12
CA LYS A 379 3.56 -25.23 2.62
C LYS A 379 3.21 -24.59 1.27
N LYS A 380 2.67 -25.37 0.34
CA LYS A 380 2.37 -24.91 -1.03
C LYS A 380 1.19 -23.94 -1.14
N LYS A 381 0.27 -23.94 -0.16
CA LYS A 381 -0.83 -22.97 -0.07
C LYS A 381 -0.44 -21.69 0.68
N PHE A 382 0.68 -21.71 1.40
CA PHE A 382 1.20 -20.59 2.20
C PHE A 382 2.18 -19.70 1.41
N GLU A 383 2.80 -20.20 0.35
CA GLU A 383 3.72 -19.41 -0.50
C GLU A 383 2.98 -18.36 -1.34
N ASP A 384 1.80 -18.68 -1.90
CA ASP A 384 0.98 -17.72 -2.68
C ASP A 384 0.40 -16.57 -1.82
N ALA A 385 0.37 -16.71 -0.49
CA ALA A 385 -0.12 -15.67 0.43
C ALA A 385 0.96 -14.65 0.84
N LYS A 386 2.25 -14.95 0.62
CA LYS A 386 3.39 -14.07 1.00
C LYS A 386 3.39 -12.71 0.26
N GLU A 387 2.70 -12.60 -0.87
CA GLU A 387 2.92 -11.54 -1.86
C GLU A 387 2.25 -10.18 -1.56
N TYR A 388 1.43 -10.02 -0.53
CA TYR A 388 0.67 -8.76 -0.42
C TYR A 388 0.20 -8.45 0.98
N SER A 389 1.14 -8.49 1.94
CA SER A 389 0.91 -7.93 3.26
C SER A 389 0.66 -6.43 3.11
N VAL A 390 -0.41 -5.89 3.69
CA VAL A 390 -0.74 -4.44 3.65
C VAL A 390 0.43 -3.54 4.13
N SER A 391 1.32 -4.14 4.92
CA SER A 391 2.56 -3.56 5.40
C SER A 391 3.67 -3.40 4.33
N ARG A 392 3.57 -4.01 3.14
CA ARG A 392 4.56 -3.98 2.03
C ARG A 392 3.84 -3.94 0.66
N GLY A 393 4.31 -3.15 -0.30
CA GLY A 393 3.75 -3.21 -1.67
C GLY A 393 2.50 -2.37 -1.98
N VAL A 394 1.96 -1.62 -1.02
CA VAL A 394 0.66 -0.94 -1.12
C VAL A 394 0.77 0.55 -0.75
N ASP A 395 0.55 1.46 -1.71
CA ASP A 395 0.69 2.92 -1.50
C ASP A 395 -0.63 3.62 -1.13
N PHE A 396 -0.71 4.11 0.11
CA PHE A 396 -1.84 4.89 0.60
C PHE A 396 -1.56 6.38 0.50
N LYS A 397 -2.37 7.10 -0.28
CA LYS A 397 -2.17 8.53 -0.53
C LYS A 397 -2.96 9.39 0.44
N ASN A 398 -2.26 10.33 1.07
CA ASN A 398 -2.82 11.35 1.97
C ASN A 398 -3.52 10.79 3.22
N VAL A 399 -2.94 9.77 3.85
CA VAL A 399 -3.43 9.28 5.16
C VAL A 399 -3.09 10.30 6.23
N ALA A 400 -4.12 10.88 6.85
CA ALA A 400 -3.95 11.86 7.93
C ALA A 400 -3.68 11.19 9.27
N CYS A 401 -4.31 10.03 9.52
CA CYS A 401 -4.11 9.28 10.75
C CYS A 401 -4.06 7.76 10.53
N VAL A 402 -3.12 7.12 11.20
CA VAL A 402 -3.04 5.67 11.35
C VAL A 402 -3.52 5.28 12.74
N ILE A 403 -4.51 4.41 12.85
CA ILE A 403 -4.99 3.88 14.13
C ILE A 403 -4.62 2.40 14.21
N ASN A 404 -3.73 2.05 15.12
CA ASN A 404 -3.48 0.65 15.48
C ASN A 404 -4.58 0.23 16.47
N PHE A 405 -5.69 -0.29 15.93
CA PHE A 405 -6.80 -0.76 16.77
C PHE A 405 -6.38 -1.96 17.60
N ASP A 406 -5.67 -2.88 16.98
CA ASP A 406 -4.87 -3.88 17.69
C ASP A 406 -3.40 -3.51 17.51
N LEU A 407 -2.61 -3.58 18.59
CA LEU A 407 -1.17 -3.32 18.53
C LEU A 407 -0.50 -4.40 17.65
N PRO A 408 0.42 -4.05 16.74
CA PRO A 408 1.17 -5.05 15.97
C PRO A 408 1.94 -6.00 16.90
N THR A 409 2.26 -7.20 16.42
CA THR A 409 3.01 -8.21 17.17
C THR A 409 4.50 -7.88 17.29
N SER A 410 5.06 -7.08 16.37
CA SER A 410 6.47 -6.67 16.34
C SER A 410 6.66 -5.15 16.26
N SER A 411 7.83 -4.68 16.71
CA SER A 411 8.20 -3.26 16.58
C SER A 411 8.45 -2.83 15.12
N LYS A 412 8.90 -3.77 14.29
CA LYS A 412 9.12 -3.59 12.85
C LYS A 412 7.79 -3.37 12.12
N ALA A 413 6.78 -4.20 12.40
CA ALA A 413 5.43 -4.01 11.86
C ALA A 413 4.83 -2.66 12.28
N TYR A 414 5.07 -2.22 13.53
CA TYR A 414 4.66 -0.89 13.98
C TYR A 414 5.21 0.24 13.10
N ILE A 415 6.51 0.23 12.80
CA ILE A 415 7.16 1.23 11.95
C ILE A 415 6.50 1.25 10.56
N HIS A 416 6.24 0.07 9.98
CA HIS A 416 5.58 -0.04 8.67
C HIS A 416 4.15 0.49 8.66
N ARG A 417 3.38 0.29 9.75
CA ARG A 417 2.02 0.82 9.91
C ARG A 417 2.04 2.34 10.00
N VAL A 418 2.82 2.92 10.92
CA VAL A 418 2.84 4.37 11.13
C VAL A 418 3.47 5.11 9.95
N GLY A 419 4.38 4.47 9.22
CA GLY A 419 4.95 4.97 7.96
C GLY A 419 3.95 5.07 6.80
N ARG A 420 2.68 4.72 7.00
CA ARG A 420 1.59 4.96 6.02
C ARG A 420 1.03 6.38 6.09
N THR A 421 1.30 7.11 7.17
CA THR A 421 1.01 8.55 7.30
C THR A 421 2.31 9.36 7.20
N ALA A 422 2.21 10.69 7.31
CA ALA A 422 3.32 11.63 7.21
C ALA A 422 4.18 11.49 5.92
N ARG A 423 3.55 11.18 4.78
CA ARG A 423 4.21 11.06 3.47
C ARG A 423 4.17 12.37 2.69
N GLY A 424 5.20 12.62 1.87
CA GLY A 424 5.25 13.76 0.94
C GLY A 424 5.19 15.14 1.62
N GLY A 425 5.97 15.34 2.70
CA GLY A 425 6.07 16.62 3.42
C GLY A 425 4.86 17.00 4.29
N LYS A 426 3.87 16.11 4.48
CA LYS A 426 2.70 16.37 5.33
C LYS A 426 2.89 15.86 6.75
N ASN A 427 2.24 16.52 7.71
CA ASN A 427 2.12 16.02 9.08
C ASN A 427 1.22 14.77 9.12
N GLY A 428 1.47 13.90 10.09
CA GLY A 428 0.71 12.68 10.31
C GLY A 428 0.54 12.40 11.79
N MET A 429 -0.48 11.61 12.12
CA MET A 429 -0.72 11.16 13.49
C MET A 429 -0.88 9.65 13.53
N SER A 430 -0.26 8.99 14.50
CA SER A 430 -0.58 7.60 14.85
C SER A 430 -1.23 7.52 16.22
N LEU A 431 -2.22 6.64 16.37
CA LEU A 431 -2.87 6.34 17.64
C LEU A 431 -2.92 4.83 17.84
N SER A 432 -2.37 4.33 18.95
CA SER A 432 -2.29 2.89 19.21
C SER A 432 -3.07 2.52 20.46
N PHE A 433 -3.93 1.51 20.38
CA PHE A 433 -4.58 0.97 21.56
C PHE A 433 -3.77 -0.21 22.10
N VAL A 434 -3.48 -0.16 23.39
CA VAL A 434 -2.64 -1.13 24.10
C VAL A 434 -3.48 -1.79 25.18
N THR A 435 -3.62 -3.11 25.10
CA THR A 435 -4.37 -3.86 26.12
C THR A 435 -3.54 -4.04 27.38
N ILE A 436 -4.10 -3.65 28.52
CA ILE A 436 -3.48 -3.85 29.84
C ILE A 436 -3.46 -5.34 30.16
N LYS A 437 -2.30 -5.88 30.57
CA LYS A 437 -2.11 -7.33 30.77
C LYS A 437 -3.13 -7.92 31.75
N ASN A 438 -3.44 -7.19 32.83
CA ASN A 438 -4.39 -7.61 33.86
C ASN A 438 -5.86 -7.47 33.44
N GLU A 439 -6.15 -6.82 32.30
CA GLU A 439 -7.51 -6.68 31.76
C GLU A 439 -7.77 -7.59 30.55
N TRP A 440 -6.73 -8.25 30.03
CA TRP A 440 -6.85 -9.24 28.98
C TRP A 440 -7.76 -10.41 29.40
N GLY A 441 -8.59 -10.91 28.48
CA GLY A 441 -9.47 -12.05 28.73
C GLY A 441 -10.73 -11.77 29.56
N LYS A 442 -10.85 -10.61 30.23
CA LYS A 442 -12.02 -10.27 31.07
C LYS A 442 -13.33 -10.23 30.27
N HIS A 443 -13.28 -9.76 29.02
CA HIS A 443 -14.43 -9.76 28.13
C HIS A 443 -14.20 -10.71 26.94
N LYS A 444 -14.66 -11.96 27.09
CA LYS A 444 -14.39 -13.05 26.14
C LYS A 444 -14.73 -12.71 24.69
N GLN A 445 -15.83 -11.99 24.46
CA GLN A 445 -16.28 -11.68 23.10
C GLN A 445 -15.36 -10.69 22.38
N SER A 446 -14.73 -9.75 23.09
CA SER A 446 -13.79 -8.78 22.50
C SER A 446 -12.32 -9.18 22.65
N SER A 447 -12.00 -10.16 23.49
CA SER A 447 -10.61 -10.54 23.72
C SER A 447 -9.94 -11.10 22.46
N LEU A 448 -8.68 -10.72 22.25
CA LEU A 448 -7.84 -11.19 21.17
C LEU A 448 -6.57 -11.86 21.74
N PRO A 449 -6.13 -13.03 21.26
CA PRO A 449 -4.96 -13.72 21.82
C PRO A 449 -3.66 -12.90 21.78
N SER A 450 -3.39 -12.21 20.67
CA SER A 450 -2.18 -11.38 20.50
C SER A 450 -2.09 -10.25 21.54
N ALA A 451 -3.25 -9.75 22.00
CA ALA A 451 -3.32 -8.66 22.96
C ALA A 451 -2.74 -8.99 24.34
N ARG A 452 -2.44 -10.26 24.63
CA ARG A 452 -1.76 -10.69 25.87
C ARG A 452 -0.35 -10.13 25.97
N LYS A 453 0.33 -9.91 24.83
CA LYS A 453 1.72 -9.43 24.76
C LYS A 453 1.80 -7.90 24.55
N ASP A 454 0.69 -7.17 24.47
CA ASP A 454 0.62 -5.75 24.09
C ASP A 454 1.57 -4.84 24.91
N GLU A 455 1.61 -4.98 26.24
CA GLU A 455 2.49 -4.16 27.09
C GLU A 455 3.98 -4.42 26.85
N LYS A 456 4.35 -5.69 26.59
CA LYS A 456 5.75 -6.04 26.26
C LYS A 456 6.15 -5.42 24.93
N ILE A 457 5.27 -5.53 23.92
CA ILE A 457 5.53 -5.01 22.58
C ILE A 457 5.57 -3.47 22.61
N LEU A 458 4.70 -2.82 23.39
CA LEU A 458 4.75 -1.36 23.57
C LEU A 458 6.13 -0.91 24.08
N ASN A 459 6.69 -1.59 25.09
CA ASN A 459 8.02 -1.25 25.60
C ASN A 459 9.12 -1.42 24.53
N LYS A 460 9.03 -2.46 23.69
CA LYS A 460 9.94 -2.62 22.54
C LYS A 460 9.76 -1.46 21.54
N ILE A 461 8.52 -1.11 21.19
CA ILE A 461 8.20 0.01 20.29
C ILE A 461 8.74 1.33 20.82
N GLU A 462 8.54 1.64 22.11
CA GLU A 462 9.05 2.87 22.74
C GLU A 462 10.57 2.97 22.61
N ARG A 463 11.30 1.87 22.87
CA ARG A 463 12.77 1.82 22.70
C ARG A 463 13.17 2.07 21.25
N THR A 464 12.54 1.40 20.29
CA THR A 464 12.87 1.51 18.87
C THR A 464 12.52 2.90 18.32
N GLN A 465 11.36 3.47 18.68
CA GLN A 465 10.96 4.82 18.26
C GLN A 465 11.89 5.88 18.85
N LYS A 466 12.32 5.73 20.12
CA LYS A 466 13.29 6.63 20.74
C LYS A 466 14.65 6.61 20.02
N LYS A 467 15.11 5.44 19.58
CA LYS A 467 16.33 5.30 18.75
C LYS A 467 16.18 6.01 17.40
N LEU A 468 14.97 6.06 16.84
CA LEU A 468 14.65 6.74 15.58
C LEU A 468 14.38 8.25 15.76
N GLY A 469 14.47 8.78 16.98
CA GLY A 469 14.22 10.20 17.28
C GLY A 469 12.75 10.58 17.43
N PHE A 470 11.83 9.60 17.50
CA PHE A 470 10.41 9.84 17.73
C PHE A 470 10.04 9.69 19.20
N GLN A 471 9.06 10.47 19.63
CA GLN A 471 8.47 10.38 20.96
C GLN A 471 7.07 9.77 20.87
N LEU A 472 6.84 8.72 21.66
CA LEU A 472 5.55 8.07 21.80
C LEU A 472 4.88 8.59 23.09
N GLU A 473 3.77 9.31 22.96
CA GLU A 473 3.10 9.99 24.08
C GLU A 473 1.84 9.25 24.53
N PRO A 474 1.59 9.13 25.85
CA PRO A 474 0.34 8.59 26.34
C PRO A 474 -0.80 9.60 26.10
N TYR A 475 -1.93 9.13 25.60
CA TYR A 475 -3.15 9.91 25.50
C TYR A 475 -4.18 9.43 26.52
N GLN A 476 -4.82 10.36 27.23
CA GLN A 476 -5.85 10.06 28.21
C GLN A 476 -7.18 10.66 27.79
N PHE A 477 -8.20 9.81 27.70
CA PHE A 477 -9.58 10.25 27.53
C PHE A 477 -10.27 10.44 28.89
N ASP A 478 -11.16 11.42 28.97
CA ASP A 478 -12.03 11.59 30.13
C ASP A 478 -13.07 10.46 30.19
N LYS A 479 -12.83 9.50 31.09
CA LYS A 479 -13.69 8.31 31.29
C LYS A 479 -15.16 8.70 31.53
N LYS A 480 -15.42 9.80 32.24
CA LYS A 480 -16.79 10.24 32.55
C LYS A 480 -17.56 10.61 31.28
N GLN A 481 -16.88 11.17 30.28
CA GLN A 481 -17.52 11.51 29.01
C GLN A 481 -17.75 10.27 28.15
N LEU A 482 -16.85 9.27 28.22
CA LEU A 482 -16.98 8.01 27.50
C LEU A 482 -18.11 7.13 28.04
N ASP A 483 -18.34 7.12 29.35
CA ASP A 483 -19.38 6.29 29.98
C ASP A 483 -20.78 6.59 29.44
N ASN A 484 -21.04 7.85 29.07
CA ASN A 484 -22.29 8.27 28.42
C ASN A 484 -22.52 7.55 27.08
N PHE A 485 -21.48 7.12 26.39
CA PHE A 485 -21.57 6.40 25.12
C PHE A 485 -21.60 4.87 25.28
N ARG A 486 -21.27 4.36 26.46
CA ARG A 486 -21.08 2.93 26.74
C ARG A 486 -22.35 2.11 26.47
N TYR A 487 -23.51 2.58 26.93
CA TYR A 487 -24.77 1.85 26.74
C TYR A 487 -25.12 1.63 25.25
N ARG A 488 -24.74 2.57 24.37
CA ARG A 488 -24.97 2.46 22.92
C ARG A 488 -24.00 1.48 22.26
N MET A 489 -22.77 1.48 22.75
CA MET A 489 -21.80 0.47 22.35
C MET A 489 -22.30 -0.92 22.77
N ASP A 490 -22.76 -1.09 24.02
CA ASP A 490 -23.27 -2.38 24.52
C ASP A 490 -24.44 -2.90 23.66
N ASP A 491 -25.36 -2.02 23.28
CA ASP A 491 -26.50 -2.36 22.41
C ASP A 491 -26.05 -2.83 21.02
N SER A 492 -25.10 -2.10 20.41
CA SER A 492 -24.49 -2.51 19.14
C SER A 492 -23.71 -3.82 19.25
N PHE A 493 -23.04 -4.10 20.37
CA PHE A 493 -22.26 -5.32 20.53
C PHE A 493 -23.12 -6.58 20.53
N ARG A 494 -24.33 -6.50 21.10
CA ARG A 494 -25.28 -7.62 21.14
C ARG A 494 -25.68 -8.11 19.76
N SER A 495 -25.69 -7.23 18.76
CA SER A 495 -26.04 -7.60 17.38
C SER A 495 -24.88 -8.26 16.60
N ILE A 496 -23.66 -8.25 17.13
CA ILE A 496 -22.45 -8.67 16.41
C ILE A 496 -21.98 -10.02 16.95
N THR A 497 -22.50 -11.08 16.35
CA THR A 497 -22.15 -12.46 16.69
C THR A 497 -21.04 -12.99 15.78
N GLN A 498 -20.37 -14.06 16.19
CA GLN A 498 -19.39 -14.76 15.34
C GLN A 498 -20.01 -15.26 14.03
N THR A 499 -21.28 -15.69 14.08
CA THR A 499 -22.04 -16.06 12.88
C THR A 499 -22.19 -14.89 11.92
N ALA A 500 -22.56 -13.71 12.41
CA ALA A 500 -22.71 -12.52 11.57
C ALA A 500 -21.37 -12.08 10.94
N ILE A 501 -20.27 -12.19 11.67
CA ILE A 501 -18.90 -11.92 11.18
C ILE A 501 -18.56 -12.87 10.02
N ARG A 502 -18.74 -14.18 10.25
CA ARG A 502 -18.46 -15.21 9.25
C ARG A 502 -19.33 -15.04 8.00
N GLU A 503 -20.62 -14.74 8.17
CA GLU A 503 -21.54 -14.46 7.06
C GLU A 503 -21.11 -13.22 6.27
N ALA A 504 -20.70 -12.14 6.93
CA ALA A 504 -20.24 -10.93 6.26
C ALA A 504 -18.96 -11.17 5.42
N ARG A 505 -18.02 -11.94 5.97
CA ARG A 505 -16.79 -12.36 5.28
C ARG A 505 -17.09 -13.24 4.07
N LEU A 506 -17.89 -14.30 4.26
CA LEU A 506 -18.29 -15.21 3.18
C LEU A 506 -19.06 -14.48 2.08
N LYS A 507 -19.94 -13.54 2.43
CA LYS A 507 -20.70 -12.75 1.45
C LYS A 507 -19.79 -11.91 0.56
N GLU A 508 -18.73 -11.32 1.10
CA GLU A 508 -17.79 -10.50 0.34
C GLU A 508 -16.99 -11.35 -0.65
N ILE A 509 -16.42 -12.48 -0.19
CA ILE A 509 -15.71 -13.45 -1.03
C ILE A 509 -16.64 -14.00 -2.12
N LYS A 510 -17.88 -14.34 -1.77
CA LYS A 510 -18.88 -14.87 -2.68
C LYS A 510 -19.25 -13.88 -3.79
N MET A 511 -19.45 -12.60 -3.44
CA MET A 511 -19.70 -11.58 -4.45
C MET A 511 -18.52 -11.46 -5.41
N GLU A 512 -17.29 -11.53 -4.89
CA GLU A 512 -16.08 -11.48 -5.70
C GLU A 512 -15.95 -12.69 -6.65
N LEU A 513 -16.27 -13.90 -6.18
CA LEU A 513 -16.30 -15.11 -7.00
C LEU A 513 -17.30 -14.99 -8.14
N MET A 514 -18.47 -14.39 -7.89
CA MET A 514 -19.50 -14.17 -8.90
C MET A 514 -19.12 -13.11 -9.94
N THR A 515 -18.31 -12.14 -9.57
CA THR A 515 -17.82 -11.08 -10.48
C THR A 515 -16.54 -11.46 -11.22
N SER A 516 -15.90 -12.57 -10.85
CA SER A 516 -14.65 -13.03 -11.46
C SER A 516 -14.83 -13.46 -12.92
N GLU A 517 -14.13 -12.78 -13.82
CA GLU A 517 -14.11 -13.12 -15.26
C GLU A 517 -13.51 -14.51 -15.52
N LYS A 518 -12.56 -14.95 -14.69
CA LYS A 518 -11.92 -16.28 -14.82
C LYS A 518 -12.91 -17.42 -14.56
N LEU A 519 -13.78 -17.25 -13.56
CA LEU A 519 -14.78 -18.24 -13.18
C LEU A 519 -16.05 -18.16 -14.03
N LYS A 520 -16.19 -17.11 -14.85
CA LYS A 520 -17.34 -16.94 -15.72
C LYS A 520 -17.53 -18.13 -16.67
N ARG A 521 -16.45 -18.63 -17.29
CA ARG A 521 -16.48 -19.84 -18.12
C ARG A 521 -16.85 -21.10 -17.32
N HIS A 522 -16.29 -21.26 -16.13
CA HIS A 522 -16.62 -22.38 -15.24
C HIS A 522 -18.11 -22.41 -14.87
N PHE A 523 -18.71 -21.24 -14.61
CA PHE A 523 -20.14 -21.13 -14.31
C PHE A 523 -21.04 -21.22 -15.56
N GLU A 524 -20.53 -20.89 -16.74
CA GLU A 524 -21.20 -21.16 -18.02
C GLU A 524 -21.25 -22.68 -18.29
N GLU A 525 -20.20 -23.42 -17.93
CA GLU A 525 -20.14 -24.89 -18.04
C GLU A 525 -20.89 -25.61 -16.90
N ASN A 526 -20.92 -25.04 -15.70
CA ASN A 526 -21.57 -25.61 -14.50
C ASN A 526 -22.61 -24.64 -13.92
N PRO A 527 -23.79 -24.49 -14.56
CA PRO A 527 -24.82 -23.55 -14.13
C PRO A 527 -25.39 -23.88 -12.74
N GLN A 528 -25.38 -25.16 -12.34
CA GLN A 528 -25.84 -25.60 -11.02
C GLN A 528 -24.97 -25.07 -9.86
N ASP A 529 -23.67 -24.87 -10.08
CA ASP A 529 -22.77 -24.32 -9.06
C ASP A 529 -23.05 -22.84 -8.83
N LEU A 530 -23.33 -22.10 -9.91
CA LEU A 530 -23.73 -20.70 -9.86
C LEU A 530 -25.10 -20.55 -9.18
N GLU A 531 -26.05 -21.45 -9.46
CA GLU A 531 -27.35 -21.47 -8.78
C GLU A 531 -27.19 -21.80 -7.30
N THR A 532 -26.36 -22.78 -6.94
CA THR A 532 -26.05 -23.11 -5.54
C THR A 532 -25.45 -21.91 -4.82
N LEU A 533 -24.50 -21.21 -5.45
CA LEU A 533 -23.97 -19.96 -4.93
C LEU A 533 -25.10 -18.92 -4.78
N ARG A 534 -25.96 -18.72 -5.78
CA ARG A 534 -27.03 -17.69 -5.69
C ARG A 534 -28.09 -17.99 -4.64
N HIS A 535 -28.43 -19.26 -4.43
CA HIS A 535 -29.55 -19.70 -3.59
C HIS A 535 -29.17 -19.99 -2.13
N ASP A 536 -27.87 -20.09 -1.84
CA ASP A 536 -27.36 -20.20 -0.49
C ASP A 536 -27.68 -18.91 0.30
N LYS A 537 -28.80 -18.97 1.04
CA LYS A 537 -29.45 -17.87 1.77
C LYS A 537 -28.56 -17.43 2.91
N ALA A 538 -28.33 -16.13 3.03
CA ALA A 538 -27.81 -15.54 4.26
C ALA A 538 -28.77 -15.89 5.42
N LEU A 539 -28.29 -16.62 6.42
CA LEU A 539 -29.09 -17.15 7.53
C LEU A 539 -29.47 -16.08 8.56
N SER A 540 -28.87 -14.89 8.53
CA SER A 540 -29.26 -13.78 9.41
C SER A 540 -29.45 -12.44 8.67
N LYS A 541 -30.59 -11.77 8.91
CA LYS A 541 -30.70 -10.32 8.68
C LYS A 541 -30.01 -9.65 9.86
N ILE A 542 -28.85 -9.03 9.64
CA ILE A 542 -28.21 -8.16 10.62
C ILE A 542 -29.25 -7.09 11.01
N ARG A 543 -29.77 -7.16 12.25
CA ARG A 543 -30.66 -6.13 12.80
C ARG A 543 -29.83 -4.85 12.90
N SER A 544 -30.09 -3.88 12.03
CA SER A 544 -29.50 -2.55 12.11
C SER A 544 -30.52 -1.62 12.75
N ASP A 545 -30.36 -1.33 14.03
CA ASP A 545 -31.25 -0.42 14.74
C ASP A 545 -31.00 1.00 14.22
N VAL A 546 -31.98 1.54 13.48
CA VAL A 546 -31.92 2.86 12.84
C VAL A 546 -31.60 3.97 13.85
N ASN A 547 -31.98 3.77 15.12
CA ASN A 547 -31.78 4.71 16.22
C ASN A 547 -30.31 4.88 16.63
N LEU A 548 -29.45 3.88 16.41
CA LEU A 548 -28.04 3.95 16.76
C LEU A 548 -27.22 4.85 15.80
N LYS A 549 -27.79 5.27 14.67
CA LYS A 549 -27.10 6.12 13.69
C LYS A 549 -26.99 7.59 14.10
N ARG A 550 -27.90 8.13 14.90
CA ARG A 550 -27.87 9.53 15.35
C ARG A 550 -27.31 9.62 16.77
N ILE A 551 -26.48 10.62 17.07
CA ILE A 551 -26.12 10.91 18.48
C ILE A 551 -27.18 11.84 19.09
N PRO A 552 -27.81 11.46 20.21
CA PRO A 552 -28.64 12.38 20.97
C PRO A 552 -27.83 13.56 21.55
N ASP A 553 -28.41 14.76 21.55
CA ASP A 553 -27.71 16.01 21.89
C ASP A 553 -27.18 16.04 23.34
N TYR A 554 -27.82 15.30 24.26
CA TYR A 554 -27.37 15.20 25.65
C TYR A 554 -26.05 14.44 25.82
N LEU A 555 -25.68 13.57 24.87
CA LEU A 555 -24.41 12.84 24.87
C LEU A 555 -23.24 13.67 24.34
N LEU A 556 -23.51 14.77 23.63
CA LEU A 556 -22.45 15.64 23.11
C LEU A 556 -21.84 16.47 24.25
N PRO A 557 -20.50 16.65 24.27
CA PRO A 557 -19.86 17.55 25.21
C PRO A 557 -20.36 19.00 25.01
N PRO A 558 -20.34 19.87 26.05
CA PRO A 558 -20.97 21.19 26.02
C PRO A 558 -20.59 22.05 24.81
N GLY A 559 -19.32 22.01 24.38
CA GLY A 559 -18.83 22.72 23.19
C GLY A 559 -19.33 22.16 21.86
N ALA A 560 -19.67 20.87 21.78
CA ALA A 560 -20.21 20.24 20.57
C ALA A 560 -21.74 20.37 20.44
N ARG A 561 -22.44 20.78 21.51
CA ARG A 561 -23.91 20.97 21.52
C ARG A 561 -24.36 22.16 20.67
N GLN A 562 -23.52 23.19 20.51
CA GLN A 562 -23.85 24.38 19.71
C GLN A 562 -23.76 24.12 18.19
N ASP A 563 -22.94 23.17 17.75
CA ASP A 563 -22.69 22.80 16.35
C ASP A 563 -23.43 21.52 15.90
N ALA A 564 -24.47 21.08 16.63
CA ALA A 564 -25.24 19.87 16.31
C ALA A 564 -25.83 19.85 14.88
N LYS A 565 -25.97 21.01 14.24
CA LYS A 565 -26.40 21.16 12.82
C LYS A 565 -25.29 20.90 11.79
N LYS A 566 -24.00 20.91 12.17
CA LYS A 566 -22.85 20.57 11.29
C LYS A 566 -22.44 19.10 11.34
N LEU A 567 -22.93 18.33 12.32
CA LEU A 567 -22.85 16.86 12.34
C LEU A 567 -23.87 16.31 11.32
N GLY A 568 -23.63 16.58 10.04
CA GLY A 568 -24.57 16.35 8.94
C GLY A 568 -24.91 14.88 8.74
N PHE A 569 -26.20 14.62 8.52
CA PHE A 569 -26.67 13.40 7.88
C PHE A 569 -25.95 13.23 6.53
N ILE A 570 -25.24 12.13 6.35
CA ILE A 570 -24.65 11.76 5.05
C ILE A 570 -25.74 11.01 4.27
N PRO A 571 -26.33 11.60 3.22
CA PRO A 571 -27.29 10.88 2.40
C PRO A 571 -26.59 9.76 1.64
N PHE A 572 -27.24 8.60 1.58
CA PHE A 572 -26.86 7.52 0.67
C PHE A 572 -27.22 7.94 -0.76
N ALA A 573 -26.29 8.57 -1.48
CA ALA A 573 -26.62 9.08 -2.81
C ALA A 573 -26.71 7.97 -3.86
N LYS A 574 -27.84 7.95 -4.58
CA LYS A 574 -27.85 7.87 -6.05
C LYS A 574 -28.75 8.98 -6.59
N ASN A 575 -28.13 10.05 -7.09
CA ASN A 575 -28.76 10.96 -8.03
C ASN A 575 -28.90 10.23 -9.37
N LYS A 576 -30.11 9.76 -9.71
CA LYS A 576 -30.55 9.60 -11.11
C LYS A 576 -32.06 9.79 -11.20
N LYS A 577 -32.48 11.00 -11.56
CA LYS A 577 -33.42 11.21 -12.67
C LYS A 577 -33.12 12.55 -13.34
N ARG A 578 -32.45 12.46 -14.49
CA ARG A 578 -32.60 13.41 -15.60
C ARG A 578 -34.05 13.34 -16.07
N GLN A 579 -34.77 14.46 -16.04
CA GLN A 579 -35.73 14.77 -17.09
C GLN A 579 -35.45 16.20 -17.53
N GLN A 580 -34.86 16.32 -18.72
CA GLN A 580 -34.82 17.56 -19.48
C GLN A 580 -36.21 17.82 -20.07
N GLY A 581 -36.71 19.03 -19.83
CA GLY A 581 -37.29 19.89 -20.86
C GLY A 581 -38.72 19.61 -21.34
N LYS A 582 -39.64 20.49 -20.93
CA LYS A 582 -40.46 21.25 -21.89
C LYS A 582 -40.89 22.59 -21.27
N LYS A 583 -40.46 23.67 -21.91
CA LYS A 583 -40.91 25.06 -21.70
C LYS A 583 -42.38 25.23 -22.12
N ARG A 584 -43.04 26.18 -21.46
CA ARG A 584 -44.22 27.02 -21.82
C ARG A 584 -45.19 26.97 -20.63
N GLY A 585 -45.69 28.05 -20.05
CA GLY A 585 -45.73 29.48 -20.36
C GLY A 585 -46.85 30.05 -19.48
N ASN A 586 -46.71 31.30 -19.04
CA ASN A 586 -47.68 32.04 -18.22
C ASN A 586 -49.13 31.92 -18.70
N GLY A 587 -50.07 31.81 -17.76
CA GLY A 587 -51.50 32.00 -18.01
C GLY A 587 -52.37 31.61 -16.83
N GLY A 588 -52.69 32.55 -15.94
CA GLY A 588 -53.63 32.34 -14.85
C GLY A 588 -55.09 32.27 -15.31
N LYS A 589 -55.93 31.54 -14.55
CA LYS A 589 -57.29 31.91 -14.12
C LYS A 589 -58.04 30.73 -13.50
N LYS A 590 -58.76 31.05 -12.39
CA LYS A 590 -60.08 30.55 -11.93
C LYS A 590 -60.17 29.07 -11.48
N LYS A 591 -60.39 28.81 -10.18
CA LYS A 591 -61.63 28.87 -9.34
C LYS A 591 -62.23 27.45 -9.19
N VAL A 592 -62.23 26.99 -7.93
CA VAL A 592 -63.35 26.37 -7.17
C VAL A 592 -64.19 25.31 -7.90
N ASP A 593 -64.23 24.08 -7.39
CA ASP A 593 -65.44 23.71 -6.62
C ASP A 593 -65.26 22.59 -5.59
N VAL A 594 -65.85 22.85 -4.44
CA VAL A 594 -65.97 22.04 -3.25
C VAL A 594 -67.39 21.48 -3.31
N LEU A 595 -67.55 20.15 -3.16
CA LEU A 595 -68.82 19.41 -3.17
C LEU A 595 -69.28 18.90 -4.54
N LYS A 596 -68.95 17.64 -4.83
CA LYS A 596 -69.96 16.69 -5.33
C LYS A 596 -70.21 15.64 -4.25
N LYS A 597 -71.39 15.76 -3.64
CA LYS A 597 -71.99 14.84 -2.67
C LYS A 597 -72.23 13.44 -3.27
N HIS A 598 -72.36 12.49 -2.33
CA HIS A 598 -73.17 11.26 -2.35
C HIS A 598 -72.51 9.94 -2.77
N ARG A 599 -72.25 9.11 -1.75
CA ARG A 599 -72.85 7.78 -1.46
C ARG A 599 -71.89 7.06 -0.49
N LYS A 600 -72.27 6.58 0.68
CA LYS A 600 -73.53 6.46 1.42
C LYS A 600 -73.14 6.45 2.90
#